data_AF-A0AA42DKM6-F1
#
_entry.id   AF-A0AA42DKM6-F1
#
_cell.length_a   1.000
_cell.length_b   1.000
_cell.length_c   1.000
_cell.angle_alpha   90.00
_cell.angle_beta   90.00
_cell.angle_gamma   90.00
#
_symmetry.space_group_name_H-M   'P 1'
#
loop_
_entity.id
_entity.type
_entity.pdbx_description
1 polymer ?
#
loop_
_entity_poly.entity_id
_entity_poly.type
_entity_poly.pdbx_seq_one_letter_code
_entity_poly.pdbx_strand_id
1 'polypeptide(L)' 'MQAVGFVLFVIGIMLVFAAKRIVLAKVKLEKQDQEEMEMLAQGGVIAVKVAGFIVALVGILFLIIR' A
#
# COMPACT_ATOMS: atom_id res chain seq x y z
N MET A 1 -2.03 12.85 20.38
CA MET A 1 -2.33 12.24 19.07
C MET A 1 -1.26 12.47 18.00
N GLN A 2 -0.48 13.56 18.03
CA GLN A 2 0.46 13.90 16.95
C GLN A 2 1.50 12.80 16.61
N ALA A 3 2.10 12.14 17.60
CA ALA A 3 3.05 11.05 17.33
C ALA A 3 2.40 9.89 16.57
N VAL A 4 1.16 9.54 16.91
CA VAL A 4 0.39 8.49 16.22
C VAL A 4 0.07 8.91 14.78
N GLY A 5 -0.35 10.16 14.57
CA GLY A 5 -0.60 10.71 13.24
C GLY A 5 0.64 10.70 12.35
N PHE A 6 1.81 11.06 12.90
CA PHE A 6 3.08 11.02 12.18
C PHE A 6 3.46 9.59 11.77
N VAL A 7 3.33 8.62 12.69
CA VAL A 7 3.60 7.21 12.39
C VAL A 7 2.66 6.69 11.31
N LEU A 8 1.36 6.98 11.41
CA LEU A 8 0.38 6.59 10.39
C LEU A 8 0.71 7.20 9.01
N PHE A 9 1.09 8.48 8.98
CA PHE A 9 1.46 9.15 7.74
C PHE A 9 2.67 8.48 7.08
N VAL A 10 3.73 8.20 7.83
CA VAL A 10 4.94 7.54 7.33
C VAL A 10 4.64 6.12 6.84
N ILE A 11 3.85 5.35 7.59
CA ILE A 11 3.46 3.99 7.19
C ILE A 11 2.61 4.03 5.91
N GLY A 12 1.64 4.95 5.82
CA GLY A 12 0.81 5.11 4.63
C GLY A 12 1.64 5.40 3.38
N ILE A 13 2.60 6.32 3.49
CA ILE A 13 3.57 6.61 2.43
C ILE A 13 4.37 5.35 2.05
N MET A 14 4.93 4.65 3.02
CA MET A 14 5.71 3.44 2.76
C MET A 14 4.90 2.38 2.02
N LEU A 15 3.63 2.19 2.38
CA LEU A 15 2.73 1.23 1.71
C LEU A 15 2.52 1.59 0.24
N VAL A 16 2.34 2.86 -0.10
CA VAL A 16 2.16 3.32 -1.49
C VAL A 16 3.39 3.00 -2.35
N PHE A 17 4.59 3.25 -1.82
CA PHE A 17 5.85 2.99 -2.53
C PHE A 17 6.21 1.50 -2.56
N ALA A 18 5.95 0.76 -1.48
CA ALA A 18 6.29 -0.64 -1.36
C ALA A 18 5.24 -1.59 -1.98
N ALA A 19 4.05 -1.11 -2.35
CA ALA A 19 2.94 -1.91 -2.86
C ALA A 19 3.36 -2.93 -3.94
N LYS A 20 4.14 -2.49 -4.94
CA LYS A 20 4.62 -3.37 -6.02
C LYS A 20 5.49 -4.51 -5.47
N ARG A 21 6.40 -4.21 -4.55
CA ARG A 21 7.26 -5.22 -3.92
C ARG A 21 6.47 -6.17 -3.03
N ILE A 22 5.53 -5.66 -2.24
CA ILE A 22 4.70 -6.46 -1.32
C ILE A 22 3.89 -7.49 -2.10
N VAL A 23 3.23 -7.06 -3.18
CA VAL A 23 2.34 -7.92 -3.96
C VAL A 23 3.14 -8.93 -4.79
N LEU A 24 4.21 -8.51 -5.47
CA LEU A 24 5.06 -9.43 -6.23
C LEU A 24 5.79 -10.44 -5.35
N ALA A 25 6.14 -10.08 -4.10
CA ALA A 25 6.73 -11.04 -3.16
C ALA A 25 5.74 -12.11 -2.69
N LYS A 26 4.43 -11.86 -2.79
CA LYS A 26 3.37 -12.77 -2.37
C LYS A 26 2.78 -13.57 -3.54
N VAL A 27 2.83 -13.04 -4.75
CA VAL A 27 2.39 -13.73 -5.96
C VAL A 27 3.53 -14.65 -6.43
N LYS A 28 3.39 -15.94 -6.16
CA LYS A 28 4.29 -16.97 -6.69
C LYS A 28 3.93 -17.15 -8.17
N LEU A 29 4.66 -16.48 -9.05
CA LEU A 29 4.45 -16.56 -10.50
C LEU A 29 4.83 -17.97 -10.99
N GLU A 30 3.88 -18.90 -10.99
CA GLU A 30 4.01 -20.14 -11.75
C GLU A 30 3.98 -19.81 -13.24
N LYS A 31 4.97 -20.32 -13.98
CA LYS A 31 5.27 -19.93 -15.37
C LYS A 31 4.13 -20.22 -16.37
N GLN A 32 3.10 -20.95 -15.96
CA GLN A 32 2.06 -21.44 -16.85
C GLN A 32 1.01 -20.36 -17.18
N ASP A 33 0.76 -19.39 -16.28
CA ASP A 33 -0.27 -18.35 -16.46
C ASP A 33 0.25 -16.96 -16.06
N GLN A 34 1.42 -16.58 -16.59
CA GLN A 34 2.08 -15.32 -16.22
C GLN A 34 1.20 -14.08 -16.49
N GLU A 35 0.45 -14.06 -17.58
CA GLU A 35 -0.32 -12.88 -18.00
C GLU A 35 -1.55 -12.64 -17.10
N GLU A 36 -2.31 -13.68 -16.77
CA GLU A 36 -3.42 -13.58 -15.81
C GLU A 36 -2.92 -13.27 -14.39
N MET A 37 -1.83 -13.91 -13.94
CA MET A 37 -1.23 -13.63 -12.64
C MET A 37 -0.69 -12.21 -12.54
N GLU A 38 -0.12 -11.66 -13.61
CA GLU A 38 0.31 -10.26 -13.64
C GLU A 38 -0.87 -9.30 -13.55
N MET A 39 -1.98 -9.58 -14.24
CA MET A 39 -3.19 -8.77 -14.14
C MET A 39 -3.78 -8.78 -12.72
N LEU A 40 -3.82 -9.95 -12.07
CA LEU A 40 -4.24 -10.09 -10.68
C LEU A 40 -3.28 -9.38 -9.72
N ALA A 41 -1.97 -9.50 -9.94
CA ALA A 41 -0.95 -8.79 -9.17
C ALA A 41 -1.09 -7.27 -9.32
N GLN A 42 -1.39 -6.75 -10.51
CA GLN A 42 -1.66 -5.34 -10.72
C GLN A 42 -2.88 -4.87 -9.92
N GLY A 43 -3.96 -5.65 -9.90
CA GLY A 43 -5.12 -5.38 -9.04
C GLY A 43 -4.74 -5.30 -7.56
N GLY A 44 -3.93 -6.24 -7.08
CA GLY A 44 -3.39 -6.22 -5.72
C GLY A 44 -2.53 -4.99 -5.44
N VAL A 45 -1.66 -4.58 -6.38
CA VAL A 45 -0.82 -3.38 -6.22
C VAL A 45 -1.67 -2.14 -6.10
N ILE A 46 -2.72 -2.00 -6.90
CA ILE A 46 -3.66 -0.88 -6.83
C ILE A 46 -4.36 -0.87 -5.47
N ALA A 47 -4.88 -2.01 -5.02
CA ALA A 47 -5.54 -2.11 -3.71
C ALA A 47 -4.64 -1.67 -2.55
N VAL A 48 -3.38 -2.15 -2.53
CA VAL A 48 -2.40 -1.77 -1.49
C VAL A 48 -2.05 -0.28 -1.57
N LYS A 49 -1.92 0.29 -2.77
CA LYS A 49 -1.70 1.74 -2.93
C LYS A 49 -2.86 2.56 -2.40
N VAL A 50 -4.10 2.18 -2.70
CA VAL A 50 -5.28 2.89 -2.19
C VAL A 50 -5.34 2.80 -0.67
N ALA A 51 -5.10 1.63 -0.09
CA ALA A 51 -5.04 1.45 1.36
C ALA A 51 -3.95 2.33 2.00
N GLY A 52 -2.74 2.33 1.44
CA GLY A 52 -1.65 3.19 1.90
C GLY A 52 -2.00 4.69 1.83
N PHE A 53 -2.68 5.12 0.76
CA PHE A 53 -3.11 6.50 0.60
C PHE A 53 -4.16 6.91 1.66
N ILE A 54 -5.14 6.05 1.93
CA ILE A 54 -6.15 6.28 2.97
C ILE A 54 -5.46 6.39 4.34
N VAL A 55 -4.53 5.48 4.66
CA VAL A 55 -3.77 5.51 5.91
C VAL A 55 -2.97 6.80 6.04
N ALA A 56 -2.33 7.26 4.96
CA ALA A 56 -1.60 8.52 4.93
C ALA A 56 -2.52 9.72 5.19
N LEU A 57 -3.71 9.76 4.55
CA LEU A 57 -4.70 10.81 4.77
C LEU A 57 -5.19 10.84 6.22
N VAL A 58 -5.48 9.68 6.81
CA VAL A 58 -5.86 9.59 8.22
C VAL A 58 -4.73 10.11 9.12
N GLY A 59 -3.48 9.74 8.82
CA GLY A 59 -2.31 10.28 9.53
C GLY A 59 -2.22 11.81 9.45
N ILE A 60 -2.44 12.39 8.27
CA ILE A 60 -2.50 13.84 8.08
C ILE A 60 -3.63 14.46 8.91
N LEU A 61 -4.83 13.88 8.90
CA LEU A 61 -5.95 14.38 9.70
C LEU A 61 -5.59 14.42 11.19
N PHE A 62 -4.94 13.38 11.72
CA PHE A 62 -4.45 13.36 13.11
C PHE A 62 -3.34 14.38 13.40
N LEU A 63 -2.55 14.78 12.40
CA LEU A 63 -1.54 15.82 12.53
C LEU A 63 -2.15 17.23 12.52
N ILE A 64 -3.20 17.45 11.71
CA ILE A 64 -3.89 18.74 11.55
C ILE A 64 -4.86 19.02 12.70
N ILE A 65 -5.62 18.02 13.13
CA ILE A 65 -6.75 18.20 14.06
C ILE A 65 -6.33 18.51 15.51
N ARG A 66 -5.04 18.34 15.84
CA ARG A 66 -4.39 18.62 17.14
C ARG A 66 -5.21 18.36 18.40
#